data_AF-A0AAD7U072-F1
#
_entry.id   AF-A0AAD7U072-F1
#
_cell.length_a   1.000
_cell.length_b   1.000
_cell.length_c   1.000
_cell.angle_alpha   90.00
_cell.angle_beta   90.00
_cell.angle_gamma   90.00
#
_symmetry.space_group_name_H-M   'P 1'
#
loop_
_entity.id
_entity.type
_entity.pdbx_description
1 polymer ?
#
loop_
_entity_poly.entity_id
_entity_poly.type
_entity_poly.pdbx_seq_one_letter_code
_entity_poly.pdbx_strand_id
1 'polypeptide(L)'
;MAGPLHDRTTLQDGFGTVGDANKCRDLVCVADKHFEHPPAPRVVPMTPSQNNRYERSMLVTPQFLTVRKGMWSPAPLERWISSGWSKEINPEGSPYYVNREKRFITDTPMDDEACLQFWMERIAAQVKEVDIDLPEDYEVFISPDATGYICRYYFVDHMICNVFWLEDIEPCTNELDLFPACSEDHLSYLLQEQYWRHCEFFPHHPVRPILRHELKQVFNQARTDLLTSSLSTFPYGATDCEQFLNILETDSENNQYSNWTAARLWATIARHRYNTFHGEDYARISRDQKRYDKPTPQRTGAMEIGTVLLFNMPVRRAEELDQLFIDDIAFGMHWREFAAAILKEWHDTSMLAMGLTIANVVSALRPTNFISASFGSMSAILALGGLAASALLSQRYAGADKFSAAAAADHLALLEHPTFGFGHIAMIHCMPRGMVFWSMIFLAGHLLSTFVTLQGIIVQVPAMLMVLAFLTAMFKTDRILRSGHDI
;
A
#
# COMPACT_ATOMS: atom_id res chain seq x y z
N MET A 1 -24.50 -9.63 9.49
CA MET A 1 -24.64 -9.45 8.03
C MET A 1 -23.38 -8.75 7.56
N ALA A 2 -22.39 -9.55 7.15
CA ALA A 2 -21.08 -9.08 6.75
C ALA A 2 -21.07 -8.98 5.22
N GLY A 3 -20.79 -7.79 4.69
CA GLY A 3 -20.53 -7.60 3.26
C GLY A 3 -19.16 -8.20 2.88
N PRO A 4 -18.94 -8.54 1.61
CA PRO A 4 -17.65 -9.07 1.16
C PRO A 4 -16.61 -7.94 1.15
N LEU A 5 -15.49 -8.16 1.84
CA LEU A 5 -14.26 -7.39 1.67
C LEU A 5 -13.73 -7.65 0.26
N HIS A 6 -13.63 -6.60 -0.55
CA HIS A 6 -12.89 -6.62 -1.80
C HIS A 6 -11.40 -6.77 -1.47
N ASP A 7 -10.87 -7.96 -1.70
CA ASP A 7 -9.45 -8.27 -1.54
C ASP A 7 -8.73 -7.95 -2.85
N ARG A 8 -8.29 -6.69 -3.01
CA ARG A 8 -7.33 -6.31 -4.06
C ARG A 8 -5.93 -6.70 -3.57
N THR A 9 -5.56 -7.96 -3.72
CA THR A 9 -4.21 -8.46 -3.45
C THR A 9 -3.32 -8.25 -4.68
N THR A 10 -2.82 -7.04 -4.86
CA THR A 10 -1.54 -6.83 -5.53
C THR A 10 -0.50 -6.68 -4.43
N LEU A 11 0.23 -7.76 -4.16
CA LEU A 11 1.38 -7.75 -3.24
C LEU A 11 2.52 -6.94 -3.87
N GLN A 12 2.41 -5.61 -3.81
CA GLN A 12 3.53 -4.69 -3.90
C GLN A 12 4.06 -4.52 -2.46
N ASP A 13 4.97 -5.42 -2.07
CA ASP A 13 5.44 -5.50 -0.68
C ASP A 13 6.39 -4.35 -0.28
N GLY A 14 6.74 -3.50 -1.24
CA GLY A 14 7.75 -2.47 -1.01
C GLY A 14 7.22 -1.03 -0.95
N PHE A 15 6.16 -0.72 -1.70
CA PHE A 15 5.68 0.65 -1.81
C PHE A 15 4.18 0.70 -2.14
N GLY A 16 3.45 1.63 -1.51
CA GLY A 16 2.08 1.95 -1.87
C GLY A 16 1.93 3.43 -2.21
N THR A 17 1.35 3.73 -3.37
CA THR A 17 0.77 5.03 -3.71
C THR A 17 -0.74 4.91 -3.63
N VAL A 18 -1.44 5.98 -3.27
CA VAL A 18 -2.91 6.04 -3.38
C VAL A 18 -3.33 5.77 -4.83
N GLY A 19 -4.10 4.71 -5.02
CA GLY A 19 -4.68 4.35 -6.32
C GLY A 19 -5.86 5.26 -6.65
N ASP A 20 -5.61 6.52 -7.00
CA ASP A 20 -6.65 7.50 -7.29
C ASP A 20 -6.83 7.74 -8.79
N ALA A 21 -7.22 6.68 -9.52
CA ALA A 21 -7.89 6.82 -10.82
C ALA A 21 -9.31 7.45 -10.67
N ASN A 22 -9.78 7.68 -9.44
CA ASN A 22 -11.13 8.16 -9.16
C ASN A 22 -11.31 9.68 -9.22
N LYS A 23 -10.26 10.49 -9.42
CA LYS A 23 -10.40 11.96 -9.51
C LYS A 23 -10.88 12.48 -10.87
N CYS A 24 -11.01 11.63 -11.90
CA CYS A 24 -11.60 11.99 -13.19
C CYS A 24 -13.10 11.64 -13.33
N ARG A 25 -13.78 11.22 -12.26
CA ARG A 25 -15.18 10.75 -12.34
C ARG A 25 -16.28 11.80 -12.14
N ASP A 26 -15.94 13.07 -11.96
CA ASP A 26 -16.92 14.15 -11.77
C ASP A 26 -17.17 14.97 -13.05
N LEU A 27 -17.57 14.30 -14.15
CA LEU A 27 -18.27 14.94 -15.26
C LEU A 27 -19.33 13.97 -15.80
N VAL A 28 -20.51 14.01 -15.19
CA VAL A 28 -21.71 13.30 -15.65
C VAL A 28 -22.17 13.89 -16.98
N CYS A 29 -21.88 13.20 -18.09
CA CYS A 29 -22.65 13.36 -19.33
C CYS A 29 -23.66 12.21 -19.42
N VAL A 30 -24.92 12.54 -19.15
CA VAL A 30 -26.06 11.68 -19.47
C VAL A 30 -26.20 11.66 -21.00
N ALA A 31 -25.94 10.52 -21.63
CA ALA A 31 -26.24 10.30 -23.04
C ALA A 31 -27.31 9.22 -23.18
N ASP A 32 -28.41 9.63 -23.82
CA ASP A 32 -29.58 8.83 -24.14
C ASP A 32 -29.24 7.58 -24.97
N LYS A 33 -29.86 6.45 -24.62
CA LYS A 33 -29.82 5.21 -25.41
C LYS A 33 -30.64 5.39 -26.68
N HIS A 34 -29.99 5.64 -27.81
CA HIS A 34 -30.53 5.37 -29.13
C HIS A 34 -29.92 4.07 -29.67
N PHE A 35 -30.78 3.19 -30.18
CA PHE A 35 -30.41 1.99 -30.93
C PHE A 35 -29.73 2.42 -32.24
N GLU A 36 -28.41 2.36 -32.30
CA GLU A 36 -27.64 2.55 -33.52
C GLU A 36 -26.93 1.25 -33.92
N HIS A 37 -26.62 1.17 -35.21
CA HIS A 37 -25.86 0.11 -35.89
C HIS A 37 -24.68 -0.45 -35.06
N PRO A 38 -24.25 -1.71 -35.29
CA PRO A 38 -23.09 -2.24 -34.58
C PRO A 38 -21.92 -1.25 -34.71
N PRO A 39 -21.31 -0.84 -33.58
CA PRO A 39 -20.28 0.18 -33.59
C PRO A 39 -19.14 -0.24 -34.52
N ALA A 40 -18.58 0.72 -35.25
CA ALA A 40 -17.42 0.44 -36.10
C ALA A 40 -16.31 -0.20 -35.24
N PRO A 41 -15.61 -1.25 -35.73
CA PRO A 41 -14.52 -1.86 -34.99
C PRO A 41 -13.48 -0.82 -34.58
N ARG A 42 -13.10 -0.78 -33.30
CA ARG A 42 -12.16 0.19 -32.73
C ARG A 42 -10.99 -0.49 -32.05
N VAL A 43 -9.80 0.03 -32.33
CA VAL A 43 -8.58 -0.29 -31.59
C VAL A 43 -8.45 0.77 -30.50
N VAL A 44 -8.23 0.35 -29.25
CA VAL A 44 -8.26 1.24 -28.07
C VAL A 44 -6.98 1.03 -27.25
N PRO A 45 -6.27 2.09 -26.85
CA PRO A 45 -5.05 1.94 -26.07
C PRO A 45 -5.38 1.39 -24.68
N MET A 46 -4.48 0.59 -24.12
CA MET A 46 -4.51 0.17 -22.72
C MET A 46 -3.09 0.13 -22.15
N THR A 47 -2.96 0.14 -20.82
CA THR A 47 -1.70 -0.23 -20.17
C THR A 47 -1.66 -1.73 -19.84
N PRO A 48 -0.47 -2.34 -19.75
CA PRO A 48 -0.31 -3.70 -19.23
C PRO A 48 -1.01 -3.95 -17.89
N SER A 49 -0.99 -2.99 -16.96
CA SER A 49 -1.61 -3.12 -15.64
C SER A 49 -3.14 -3.19 -15.68
N GLN A 50 -3.78 -2.69 -16.74
CA GLN A 50 -5.22 -2.81 -16.98
C GLN A 50 -5.65 -4.21 -17.45
N ASN A 51 -4.70 -5.13 -17.67
CA ASN A 51 -5.04 -6.51 -17.96
C ASN A 51 -5.74 -7.16 -16.76
N ASN A 52 -6.95 -7.66 -17.01
CA ASN A 52 -7.83 -8.25 -16.00
C ASN A 52 -7.42 -9.66 -15.51
N ARG A 53 -6.21 -10.13 -15.82
CA ARG A 53 -5.71 -11.47 -15.51
C ARG A 53 -6.03 -11.96 -14.09
N TYR A 54 -5.80 -11.13 -13.07
CA TYR A 54 -6.05 -11.48 -11.66
C TYR A 54 -7.52 -11.33 -11.24
N GLU A 55 -8.34 -10.67 -12.04
CA GLU A 55 -9.76 -10.38 -11.75
C GLU A 55 -10.71 -11.39 -12.43
N ARG A 56 -10.18 -12.35 -13.20
CA ARG A 56 -10.98 -13.37 -13.89
C ARG A 56 -11.69 -14.28 -12.89
N SER A 57 -12.96 -14.03 -12.65
CA SER A 57 -13.80 -14.79 -11.70
C SER A 57 -14.59 -15.94 -12.35
N MET A 58 -14.09 -16.54 -13.43
CA MET A 58 -14.82 -17.58 -14.15
C MET A 58 -14.89 -18.88 -13.34
N LEU A 59 -16.10 -19.39 -13.11
CA LEU A 59 -16.31 -20.65 -12.44
C LEU A 59 -16.15 -21.81 -13.44
N VAL A 60 -15.37 -22.82 -13.05
CA VAL A 60 -15.18 -24.04 -13.84
C VAL A 60 -16.05 -25.17 -13.28
N THR A 61 -16.72 -25.92 -14.16
CA THR A 61 -17.43 -27.14 -13.78
C THR A 61 -16.60 -28.35 -14.23
N PRO A 62 -16.05 -29.16 -13.31
CA PRO A 62 -15.30 -30.35 -13.66
C PRO A 62 -16.17 -31.35 -14.44
N GLN A 63 -15.61 -31.95 -15.49
CA GLN A 63 -16.28 -32.97 -16.30
C GLN A 63 -15.35 -34.16 -16.50
N PHE A 64 -15.92 -35.36 -16.53
CA PHE A 64 -15.17 -36.55 -16.92
C PHE A 64 -14.86 -36.46 -18.42
N LEU A 65 -13.57 -36.36 -18.76
CA LEU A 65 -13.11 -36.38 -20.14
C LEU A 65 -12.77 -37.82 -20.54
N THR A 66 -13.19 -38.24 -21.73
CA THR A 66 -12.76 -39.51 -22.30
C THR A 66 -11.27 -39.42 -22.66
N VAL A 67 -10.42 -40.16 -21.95
CA VAL A 67 -9.00 -40.33 -22.31
C VAL A 67 -8.94 -41.23 -23.54
N ARG A 68 -8.81 -40.63 -24.72
CA ARG A 68 -8.74 -41.38 -25.99
C ARG A 68 -7.47 -42.24 -26.02
N LYS A 69 -7.55 -43.42 -26.67
CA LYS A 69 -6.38 -44.27 -26.89
C LYS A 69 -5.30 -43.47 -27.63
N GLY A 70 -4.08 -43.42 -27.08
CA GLY A 70 -2.97 -42.67 -27.65
C GLY A 70 -2.99 -41.16 -27.38
N MET A 71 -3.91 -40.65 -26.55
CA MET A 71 -3.84 -39.26 -26.08
C MET A 71 -2.51 -39.03 -25.36
N TRP A 72 -1.75 -38.02 -25.78
CA TRP A 72 -0.37 -37.74 -25.29
C TRP A 72 0.69 -38.80 -25.65
N SER A 73 0.38 -39.70 -26.58
CA SER A 73 1.40 -40.51 -27.26
C SER A 73 2.27 -39.61 -28.15
N PRO A 74 3.55 -39.93 -28.44
CA PRO A 74 4.45 -39.13 -29.27
C PRO A 74 4.01 -38.91 -30.71
N ALA A 75 2.89 -39.51 -31.14
CA ALA A 75 2.27 -39.17 -32.42
C ALA A 75 1.97 -37.66 -32.45
N PRO A 76 2.17 -36.98 -33.60
CA PRO A 76 1.88 -35.57 -33.71
C PRO A 76 0.39 -35.37 -33.45
N LEU A 77 0.09 -34.94 -32.22
CA LEU A 77 -1.19 -34.37 -31.91
C LEU A 77 -1.27 -33.14 -32.81
N GLU A 78 -2.20 -33.13 -33.77
CA GLU A 78 -2.70 -31.88 -34.37
C GLU A 78 -3.33 -31.08 -33.24
N ARG A 79 -2.49 -30.47 -32.41
CA ARG A 79 -2.93 -29.46 -31.45
C ARG A 79 -3.35 -28.30 -32.31
N TRP A 80 -4.59 -27.89 -32.10
CA TRP A 80 -5.25 -26.69 -32.59
C TRP A 80 -4.49 -25.42 -32.16
N ILE A 81 -3.27 -25.28 -32.64
CA ILE A 81 -2.52 -24.03 -32.63
C ILE A 81 -2.16 -23.79 -34.09
N SER A 82 -3.08 -23.11 -34.75
CA SER A 82 -3.01 -22.68 -36.14
C SER A 82 -1.98 -21.55 -36.36
N SER A 83 -1.63 -21.34 -37.63
CA SER A 83 -1.01 -20.14 -38.24
C SER A 83 0.12 -19.38 -37.49
N GLY A 84 1.04 -20.10 -36.83
CA GLY A 84 2.26 -19.50 -36.26
C GLY A 84 2.12 -18.98 -34.82
N TRP A 85 1.00 -19.26 -34.16
CA TRP A 85 0.86 -19.07 -32.72
C TRP A 85 1.52 -20.22 -31.94
N SER A 86 1.93 -19.95 -30.70
CA SER A 86 2.33 -20.96 -29.72
C SER A 86 1.67 -20.67 -28.39
N LYS A 87 1.11 -21.70 -27.75
CA LYS A 87 0.56 -21.61 -26.40
C LYS A 87 1.69 -21.73 -25.39
N GLU A 88 1.83 -20.72 -24.55
CA GLU A 88 2.77 -20.68 -23.44
C GLU A 88 1.99 -20.65 -22.10
N ILE A 89 2.66 -20.96 -21.01
CA ILE A 89 2.07 -20.98 -19.66
C ILE A 89 2.92 -20.07 -18.79
N ASN A 90 2.30 -19.04 -18.21
CA ASN A 90 3.01 -18.19 -17.27
C ASN A 90 3.36 -18.99 -16.00
N PRO A 91 4.48 -18.69 -15.32
CA PRO A 91 4.84 -19.32 -14.04
C PRO A 91 3.72 -19.39 -12.99
N GLU A 92 2.78 -18.44 -12.97
CA GLU A 92 1.62 -18.45 -12.05
C GLU A 92 0.46 -19.34 -12.54
N GLY A 93 0.53 -19.90 -13.75
CA GLY A 93 -0.35 -20.94 -14.27
C GLY A 93 -1.34 -20.53 -15.37
N SER A 94 -1.51 -19.24 -15.66
CA SER A 94 -2.43 -18.80 -16.73
C SER A 94 -1.80 -18.97 -18.13
N PRO A 95 -2.57 -19.45 -19.13
CA PRO A 95 -2.08 -19.53 -20.50
C PRO A 95 -2.03 -18.16 -21.17
N TYR A 96 -1.12 -18.02 -22.12
CA TYR A 96 -1.08 -16.94 -23.09
C TYR A 96 -0.58 -17.49 -24.42
N TYR A 97 -0.71 -16.70 -25.48
CA TYR A 97 -0.44 -17.11 -26.85
C TYR A 97 0.50 -16.10 -27.49
N VAL A 98 1.51 -16.60 -28.17
CA VAL A 98 2.56 -15.79 -28.80
C VAL A 98 2.65 -16.13 -30.29
N ASN A 99 2.63 -15.13 -31.14
CA ASN A 99 2.95 -15.24 -32.56
C ASN A 99 4.31 -14.56 -32.81
N ARG A 100 5.39 -15.34 -32.76
CA ARG A 100 6.76 -14.80 -32.85
C ARG A 100 7.09 -14.21 -34.21
N GLU A 101 6.51 -14.76 -35.28
CA GLU A 101 6.75 -14.28 -36.64
C GLU A 101 6.14 -12.89 -36.87
N LYS A 102 4.92 -12.68 -36.36
CA LYS A 102 4.21 -11.40 -36.49
C LYS A 102 4.40 -10.46 -35.29
N ARG A 103 5.10 -10.91 -34.24
CA ARG A 103 5.38 -10.16 -32.99
C ARG A 103 4.12 -9.76 -32.21
N PHE A 104 3.15 -10.68 -32.10
CA PHE A 104 1.90 -10.45 -31.37
C PHE A 104 1.77 -11.37 -30.16
N ILE A 105 1.19 -10.85 -29.07
CA ILE A 105 0.75 -11.60 -27.90
C ILE A 105 -0.71 -11.37 -27.62
N THR A 106 -1.38 -12.42 -27.15
CA THR A 106 -2.67 -12.28 -26.48
C THR A 106 -2.81 -13.29 -25.34
N ASP A 107 -3.66 -12.97 -24.38
CA ASP A 107 -4.14 -13.90 -23.35
C ASP A 107 -5.64 -14.21 -23.50
N THR A 108 -6.20 -13.83 -24.66
CA THR A 108 -7.54 -14.19 -25.10
C THR A 108 -7.54 -15.67 -25.52
N PRO A 109 -8.50 -16.49 -25.08
CA PRO A 109 -8.63 -17.86 -25.55
C PRO A 109 -8.69 -17.94 -27.08
N MET A 110 -7.93 -18.86 -27.69
CA MET A 110 -7.83 -19.05 -29.15
C MET A 110 -9.07 -19.72 -29.77
N ASP A 111 -10.26 -19.46 -29.23
CA ASP A 111 -11.51 -20.06 -29.74
C ASP A 111 -11.95 -19.41 -31.07
N ASP A 112 -11.50 -18.18 -31.34
CA ASP A 112 -11.79 -17.41 -32.56
C ASP A 112 -10.50 -16.78 -33.15
N GLU A 113 -9.75 -17.60 -33.89
CA GLU A 113 -8.53 -17.16 -34.59
C GLU A 113 -8.82 -16.09 -35.66
N ALA A 114 -9.99 -16.15 -36.31
CA ALA A 114 -10.35 -15.19 -37.36
C ALA A 114 -10.49 -13.78 -36.79
N CYS A 115 -11.05 -13.64 -35.59
CA CYS A 115 -11.10 -12.38 -34.86
C CYS A 115 -9.69 -11.83 -34.57
N LEU A 116 -8.77 -12.67 -34.07
CA LEU A 116 -7.39 -12.24 -33.82
C LEU A 116 -6.68 -11.79 -35.10
N GLN A 117 -6.80 -12.57 -36.18
CA GLN A 117 -6.19 -12.23 -37.46
C GLN A 117 -6.72 -10.91 -38.02
N PHE A 118 -8.03 -10.64 -37.90
CA PHE A 118 -8.63 -9.36 -38.26
C PHE A 118 -7.98 -8.18 -37.51
N TRP A 119 -7.80 -8.31 -36.19
CA TRP A 119 -7.20 -7.24 -35.38
C TRP A 119 -5.70 -7.04 -35.66
N MET A 120 -4.96 -8.12 -35.90
CA MET A 120 -3.55 -8.04 -36.31
C MET A 120 -3.40 -7.29 -37.65
N GLU A 121 -4.23 -7.60 -38.63
CA GLU A 121 -4.23 -6.91 -39.93
C GLU A 121 -4.59 -5.43 -39.78
N ARG A 122 -5.57 -5.12 -38.92
CA ARG A 122 -6.00 -3.75 -38.66
C ARG A 122 -4.92 -2.92 -37.98
N ILE A 123 -4.22 -3.45 -36.97
CA ILE A 123 -3.09 -2.77 -36.34
C ILE A 123 -1.93 -2.60 -37.33
N ALA A 124 -1.63 -3.64 -38.13
CA ALA A 124 -0.60 -3.54 -39.17
C ALA A 124 -0.92 -2.48 -40.23
N ALA A 125 -2.21 -2.25 -40.54
CA ALA A 125 -2.64 -1.15 -41.39
C ALA A 125 -2.42 0.21 -40.71
N GLN A 126 -2.80 0.35 -39.44
CA GLN A 126 -2.58 1.59 -38.67
C GLN A 126 -1.10 1.96 -38.57
N VAL A 127 -0.21 1.00 -38.31
CA VAL A 127 1.25 1.25 -38.30
C VAL A 127 1.72 1.90 -39.61
N LYS A 128 1.20 1.44 -40.76
CA LYS A 128 1.56 1.99 -42.07
C LYS A 128 0.96 3.38 -42.32
N GLU A 129 -0.13 3.73 -41.64
CA GLU A 129 -0.79 5.03 -41.79
C GLU A 129 -0.11 6.12 -40.96
N VAL A 130 0.40 5.79 -39.77
CA VAL A 130 0.96 6.78 -38.84
C VAL A 130 2.44 7.12 -39.12
N ASP A 131 3.11 6.39 -40.02
CA ASP A 131 4.52 6.62 -40.41
C ASP A 131 5.49 6.67 -39.21
N ILE A 132 5.30 5.75 -38.25
CA ILE A 132 6.17 5.59 -37.08
C ILE A 132 7.22 4.51 -37.38
N ASP A 133 8.49 4.84 -37.18
CA ASP A 133 9.59 3.87 -37.17
C ASP A 133 9.46 2.96 -35.94
N LEU A 134 9.08 1.70 -36.16
CA LEU A 134 9.01 0.72 -35.09
C LEU A 134 10.43 0.32 -34.63
N PRO A 135 10.64 0.06 -33.32
CA PRO A 135 11.93 -0.40 -32.79
C PRO A 135 12.42 -1.69 -33.45
N GLU A 136 13.71 -2.00 -33.33
CA GLU A 136 14.25 -3.26 -33.88
C GLU A 136 13.62 -4.49 -33.19
N ASP A 137 13.50 -4.41 -31.86
CA ASP A 137 12.98 -5.46 -30.98
C ASP A 137 11.72 -4.97 -30.25
N TYR A 138 10.57 -5.19 -30.87
CA TYR A 138 9.27 -4.78 -30.35
C TYR A 138 8.27 -5.94 -30.36
N GLU A 139 7.22 -5.78 -29.56
CA GLU A 139 6.10 -6.69 -29.49
C GLU A 139 4.77 -5.94 -29.33
N VAL A 140 3.67 -6.54 -29.80
CA VAL A 140 2.33 -5.98 -29.73
C VAL A 140 1.42 -6.89 -28.91
N PHE A 141 0.85 -6.36 -27.84
CA PHE A 141 -0.21 -7.06 -27.12
C PHE A 141 -1.58 -6.67 -27.70
N ILE A 142 -2.46 -7.66 -27.88
CA ILE A 142 -3.85 -7.46 -28.27
C ILE A 142 -4.82 -8.22 -27.37
N SER A 143 -5.95 -7.59 -27.05
CA SER A 143 -7.04 -8.22 -26.31
C SER A 143 -8.39 -7.78 -26.89
N PRO A 144 -8.94 -8.55 -27.83
CA PRO A 144 -10.31 -8.38 -28.29
C PRO A 144 -11.29 -8.57 -27.14
N ASP A 145 -12.31 -7.71 -27.07
CA ASP A 145 -13.38 -7.85 -26.11
C ASP A 145 -14.36 -8.97 -26.51
N ALA A 146 -15.24 -9.35 -25.59
CA ALA A 146 -16.22 -10.41 -25.84
C ALA A 146 -17.21 -10.07 -26.98
N THR A 147 -17.36 -8.79 -27.33
CA THR A 147 -18.24 -8.37 -28.42
C THR A 147 -17.57 -8.48 -29.79
N GLY A 148 -16.23 -8.53 -29.83
CA GLY A 148 -15.44 -8.54 -31.06
C GLY A 148 -15.36 -7.19 -31.77
N TYR A 149 -15.90 -6.11 -31.18
CA TYR A 149 -15.89 -4.77 -31.77
C TYR A 149 -14.79 -3.87 -31.21
N ILE A 150 -14.24 -4.20 -30.04
CA ILE A 150 -13.16 -3.43 -29.42
C ILE A 150 -11.95 -4.35 -29.25
N CYS A 151 -10.80 -3.93 -29.73
CA CYS A 151 -9.53 -4.57 -29.40
C CYS A 151 -8.65 -3.61 -28.63
N ARG A 152 -8.31 -3.97 -27.40
CA ARG A 152 -7.33 -3.23 -26.64
C ARG A 152 -5.92 -3.60 -27.08
N TYR A 153 -5.01 -2.63 -27.08
CA TYR A 153 -3.63 -2.86 -27.50
C TYR A 153 -2.62 -1.98 -26.76
N TYR A 154 -1.35 -2.40 -26.84
CA TYR A 154 -0.18 -1.57 -26.60
C TYR A 154 1.04 -2.18 -27.30
N PHE A 155 2.05 -1.36 -27.53
CA PHE A 155 3.36 -1.79 -28.03
C PHE A 155 4.38 -1.83 -26.89
N VAL A 156 5.39 -2.68 -27.07
CA VAL A 156 6.50 -2.92 -26.14
C VAL A 156 7.79 -2.76 -26.91
N ASP A 157 8.76 -2.01 -26.37
CA ASP A 157 10.13 -1.91 -26.87
C ASP A 157 11.09 -2.57 -25.88
N HIS A 158 11.72 -3.67 -26.30
CA HIS A 158 12.66 -4.43 -25.46
C HIS A 158 14.06 -3.80 -25.37
N MET A 159 14.40 -2.88 -26.27
CA MET A 159 15.70 -2.21 -26.28
C MET A 159 15.80 -1.13 -25.21
N ILE A 160 14.77 -0.29 -25.10
CA ILE A 160 14.70 0.77 -24.08
C ILE A 160 13.81 0.41 -22.89
N CYS A 161 13.14 -0.76 -22.93
CA CYS A 161 12.31 -1.28 -21.86
C CYS A 161 11.10 -0.39 -21.52
N ASN A 162 10.37 0.08 -22.54
CA ASN A 162 9.17 0.92 -22.40
C ASN A 162 7.96 0.34 -23.14
N VAL A 163 6.78 0.81 -22.75
CA VAL A 163 5.55 0.68 -23.57
C VAL A 163 5.28 1.96 -24.35
N PHE A 164 4.61 1.83 -25.49
CA PHE A 164 4.17 2.96 -26.31
C PHE A 164 2.90 2.62 -27.10
N TRP A 165 2.32 3.61 -27.78
CA TRP A 165 1.10 3.50 -28.57
C TRP A 165 1.29 4.17 -29.94
N LEU A 166 0.37 3.91 -30.88
CA LEU A 166 0.41 4.50 -32.22
C LEU A 166 -0.27 5.87 -32.29
N GLU A 167 -0.99 6.26 -31.25
CA GLU A 167 -1.70 7.53 -31.17
C GLU A 167 -1.14 8.37 -30.02
N ASP A 168 -1.34 9.68 -30.09
CA ASP A 168 -1.06 10.56 -28.96
C ASP A 168 -1.98 10.17 -27.80
N ILE A 169 -1.36 9.93 -26.64
CA ILE A 169 -2.05 9.51 -25.43
C ILE A 169 -2.09 10.66 -24.44
N GLU A 170 -3.31 11.06 -24.08
CA GLU A 170 -3.60 11.84 -22.89
C GLU A 170 -4.12 10.89 -21.81
N PRO A 171 -3.31 10.49 -20.80
CA PRO A 171 -3.69 9.42 -19.88
C PRO A 171 -5.06 9.58 -19.22
N CYS A 172 -5.44 10.81 -18.85
CA CYS A 172 -6.75 11.11 -18.26
C CYS A 172 -7.90 10.90 -19.26
N THR A 173 -7.75 11.40 -20.50
CA THR A 173 -8.78 11.33 -21.55
C THR A 173 -8.93 9.92 -22.11
N ASN A 174 -7.81 9.19 -22.20
CA ASN A 174 -7.75 7.82 -22.69
C ASN A 174 -8.06 6.76 -21.61
N GLU A 175 -8.41 7.18 -20.39
CA GLU A 175 -8.69 6.29 -19.25
C GLU A 175 -7.54 5.30 -18.98
N LEU A 176 -6.28 5.75 -19.11
CA LEU A 176 -5.12 4.94 -18.78
C LEU A 176 -4.73 5.12 -17.31
N ASP A 177 -4.41 4.03 -16.63
CA ASP A 177 -3.95 4.02 -15.24
C ASP A 177 -2.48 4.48 -15.11
N LEU A 178 -2.15 5.64 -15.70
CA LEU A 178 -0.84 6.30 -15.56
C LEU A 178 -0.97 7.53 -14.67
N PHE A 179 0.00 7.70 -13.77
CA PHE A 179 0.03 8.84 -12.85
C PHE A 179 0.65 10.08 -13.52
N PRO A 180 0.32 11.29 -13.03
CA PRO A 180 0.91 12.53 -13.56
C PRO A 180 2.42 12.58 -13.33
N ALA A 181 3.18 12.88 -14.38
CA ALA A 181 4.63 13.05 -14.32
C ALA A 181 5.05 14.53 -14.40
N CYS A 182 6.29 14.82 -14.01
CA CYS A 182 6.85 16.18 -13.96
C CYS A 182 7.79 16.49 -15.13
N SER A 183 8.21 15.46 -15.87
CA SER A 183 9.11 15.52 -17.02
C SER A 183 8.91 14.24 -17.86
N GLU A 184 9.48 14.21 -19.06
CA GLU A 184 9.51 13.00 -19.90
C GLU A 184 10.35 11.87 -19.26
N ASP A 185 11.48 12.22 -18.65
CA ASP A 185 12.34 11.26 -17.93
C ASP A 185 11.61 10.66 -16.73
N HIS A 186 10.85 11.47 -15.98
CA HIS A 186 10.01 11.00 -14.88
C HIS A 186 8.86 10.10 -15.38
N LEU A 187 8.20 10.47 -16.48
CA LEU A 187 7.16 9.65 -17.12
C LEU A 187 7.72 8.31 -17.59
N SER A 188 8.96 8.29 -18.08
CA SER A 188 9.61 7.08 -18.58
C SER A 188 9.62 5.96 -17.53
N TYR A 189 9.73 6.27 -16.24
CA TYR A 189 9.69 5.25 -15.19
C TYR A 189 8.33 4.57 -15.04
N LEU A 190 7.22 5.27 -15.29
CA LEU A 190 5.89 4.64 -15.36
C LEU A 190 5.77 3.73 -16.57
N LEU A 191 6.30 4.15 -17.72
CA LEU A 191 6.31 3.33 -18.94
C LEU A 191 7.20 2.09 -18.78
N GLN A 192 8.33 2.21 -18.07
CA GLN A 192 9.19 1.09 -17.69
C GLN A 192 8.47 0.14 -16.74
N GLU A 193 7.75 0.64 -15.73
CA GLU A 193 6.96 -0.21 -14.86
C GLU A 193 5.94 -1.04 -15.66
N GLN A 194 5.24 -0.39 -16.60
CA GLN A 194 4.30 -1.08 -17.49
C GLN A 194 5.01 -2.12 -18.36
N TYR A 195 6.18 -1.80 -18.92
CA TYR A 195 7.01 -2.76 -19.66
C TYR A 195 7.33 -4.01 -18.82
N TRP A 196 7.79 -3.80 -17.59
CA TRP A 196 8.12 -4.90 -16.69
C TRP A 196 6.88 -5.69 -16.26
N ARG A 197 5.72 -5.03 -16.14
CA ARG A 197 4.43 -5.71 -15.93
C ARG A 197 4.05 -6.60 -17.12
N HIS A 198 4.29 -6.14 -18.34
CA HIS A 198 4.12 -6.97 -19.54
C HIS A 198 5.05 -8.19 -19.51
N CYS A 199 6.35 -8.01 -19.22
CA CYS A 199 7.29 -9.13 -19.09
C CYS A 199 6.92 -10.09 -17.96
N GLU A 200 6.35 -9.60 -16.85
CA GLU A 200 5.83 -10.44 -15.77
C GLU A 200 4.63 -11.27 -16.25
N PHE A 201 3.72 -10.68 -17.03
CA PHE A 201 2.54 -11.39 -17.53
C PHE A 201 2.87 -12.37 -18.65
N PHE A 202 3.86 -12.05 -19.48
CA PHE A 202 4.25 -12.81 -20.67
C PHE A 202 5.77 -13.08 -20.74
N PRO A 203 6.34 -13.83 -19.77
CA PRO A 203 7.79 -13.95 -19.54
C PRO A 203 8.52 -14.85 -20.56
N HIS A 204 8.03 -14.92 -21.80
CA HIS A 204 8.62 -15.68 -22.89
C HIS A 204 9.85 -14.98 -23.49
N HIS A 205 9.88 -13.65 -23.48
CA HIS A 205 11.00 -12.86 -23.98
C HIS A 205 12.14 -12.85 -22.93
N PRO A 206 13.37 -13.24 -23.29
CA PRO A 206 14.49 -13.27 -22.36
C PRO A 206 14.83 -11.88 -21.82
N VAL A 207 15.01 -11.76 -20.51
CA VAL A 207 15.58 -10.55 -19.92
C VAL A 207 17.08 -10.50 -20.21
N ARG A 208 17.54 -9.38 -20.78
CA ARG A 208 18.94 -9.20 -21.19
C ARG A 208 19.90 -9.39 -19.99
N PRO A 209 21.04 -10.08 -20.16
CA PRO A 209 21.99 -10.30 -19.06
C PRO A 209 22.46 -9.02 -18.36
N ILE A 210 22.61 -7.92 -19.10
CA ILE A 210 23.00 -6.62 -18.54
C ILE A 210 21.97 -6.08 -17.55
N LEU A 211 20.67 -6.22 -17.84
CA LEU A 211 19.59 -5.78 -16.96
C LEU A 211 19.48 -6.66 -15.72
N ARG A 212 19.79 -7.96 -15.83
CA ARG A 212 19.88 -8.86 -14.68
C ARG A 212 21.05 -8.51 -13.77
N HIS A 213 22.18 -8.14 -14.35
CA HIS A 213 23.35 -7.70 -13.59
C HIS A 213 23.08 -6.35 -12.89
N GLU A 214 22.51 -5.39 -13.60
CA GLU A 214 22.13 -4.09 -13.04
C GLU A 214 21.16 -4.27 -11.88
N LEU A 215 20.15 -5.15 -12.02
CA LEU A 215 19.22 -5.45 -10.92
C LEU A 215 19.95 -5.91 -9.65
N LYS A 216 20.92 -6.81 -9.78
CA LYS A 216 21.76 -7.24 -8.63
C LYS A 216 22.55 -6.07 -8.03
N GLN A 217 23.05 -5.15 -8.85
CA GLN A 217 23.76 -3.97 -8.36
C GLN A 217 22.85 -3.01 -7.61
N VAL A 218 21.62 -2.79 -8.11
CA VAL A 218 20.59 -1.97 -7.45
C VAL A 218 20.28 -2.53 -6.07
N PHE A 219 20.00 -3.84 -5.95
CA PHE A 219 19.71 -4.46 -4.65
C PHE A 219 20.91 -4.45 -3.69
N ASN A 220 22.15 -4.59 -4.20
CA ASN A 220 23.35 -4.47 -3.39
C ASN A 220 23.54 -3.06 -2.83
N GLN A 221 23.42 -2.03 -3.68
CA GLN A 221 23.52 -0.63 -3.26
C GLN A 221 22.41 -0.28 -2.26
N ALA A 222 21.19 -0.70 -2.52
CA ALA A 222 20.05 -0.51 -1.63
C ALA A 222 20.27 -1.12 -0.25
N ARG A 223 20.79 -2.35 -0.19
CA ARG A 223 21.12 -3.01 1.07
C ARG A 223 22.16 -2.20 1.87
N THR A 224 23.17 -1.65 1.20
CA THR A 224 24.15 -0.76 1.86
C THR A 224 23.48 0.50 2.40
N ASP A 225 22.62 1.15 1.60
CA ASP A 225 21.88 2.34 2.04
C ASP A 225 21.01 2.05 3.26
N LEU A 226 20.21 0.98 3.25
CA LEU A 226 19.35 0.57 4.36
C LEU A 226 20.12 0.23 5.65
N LEU A 227 21.33 -0.32 5.53
CA LEU A 227 22.18 -0.63 6.69
C LEU A 227 22.89 0.60 7.26
N THR A 228 23.03 1.67 6.46
CA THR A 228 23.79 2.88 6.82
C THR A 228 22.90 4.10 7.06
N SER A 229 21.62 4.04 6.67
CA SER A 229 20.65 5.12 6.75
C SER A 229 19.28 4.63 7.22
N SER A 230 18.73 5.24 8.27
CA SER A 230 17.35 5.00 8.74
C SER A 230 16.28 5.69 7.88
N LEU A 231 16.71 6.52 6.93
CA LEU A 231 15.83 7.33 6.06
C LEU A 231 15.91 6.90 4.59
N SER A 232 16.41 5.70 4.32
CA SER A 232 16.41 5.11 2.97
C SER A 232 15.02 5.19 2.34
N THR A 233 14.99 5.50 1.04
CA THR A 233 13.78 5.51 0.22
C THR A 233 13.55 4.20 -0.50
N PHE A 234 14.41 3.19 -0.30
CA PHE A 234 14.29 1.92 -1.00
C PHE A 234 13.03 1.16 -0.54
N PRO A 235 12.30 0.50 -1.46
CA PRO A 235 11.01 -0.12 -1.14
C PRO A 235 11.12 -1.32 -0.19
N TYR A 236 12.26 -2.00 -0.15
CA TYR A 236 12.43 -3.23 0.63
C TYR A 236 13.31 -3.05 1.86
N GLY A 237 13.26 -4.02 2.79
CA GLY A 237 14.19 -4.10 3.89
C GLY A 237 15.56 -4.63 3.51
N ALA A 238 16.58 -4.39 4.35
CA ALA A 238 17.93 -4.92 4.13
C ALA A 238 17.94 -6.46 4.07
N THR A 239 17.14 -7.11 4.92
CA THR A 239 16.96 -8.57 4.93
C THR A 239 16.25 -9.07 3.67
N ASP A 240 15.23 -8.36 3.20
CA ASP A 240 14.53 -8.71 1.95
C ASP A 240 15.47 -8.59 0.75
N CYS A 241 16.28 -7.51 0.71
CA CYS A 241 17.28 -7.32 -0.34
C CYS A 241 18.30 -8.46 -0.39
N GLU A 242 18.78 -8.94 0.77
CA GLU A 242 19.66 -10.11 0.84
C GLU A 242 18.98 -11.38 0.30
N GLN A 243 17.71 -11.61 0.63
CA GLN A 243 16.96 -12.75 0.11
C GLN A 243 16.76 -12.67 -1.41
N PHE A 244 16.40 -11.50 -1.95
CA PHE A 244 16.26 -11.31 -3.40
C PHE A 244 17.59 -11.46 -4.13
N LEU A 245 18.70 -10.99 -3.57
CA LEU A 245 20.04 -11.20 -4.13
C LEU A 245 20.36 -12.69 -4.24
N ASN A 246 20.13 -13.46 -3.18
CA ASN A 246 20.36 -14.90 -3.19
C ASN A 246 19.53 -15.62 -4.28
N ILE A 247 18.27 -15.20 -4.47
CA ILE A 247 17.41 -15.71 -5.56
C ILE A 247 18.02 -15.39 -6.93
N LEU A 248 18.37 -14.13 -7.17
CA LEU A 248 18.94 -13.67 -8.44
C LEU A 248 20.32 -14.28 -8.74
N GLU A 249 21.10 -14.62 -7.72
CA GLU A 249 22.41 -15.29 -7.87
C GLU A 249 22.29 -16.76 -8.22
N THR A 250 21.32 -17.45 -7.62
CA THR A 250 21.07 -18.87 -7.87
C THR A 250 20.45 -19.09 -9.25
N ASP A 251 19.63 -18.13 -9.69
CA ASP A 251 18.93 -18.17 -10.97
C ASP A 251 19.83 -17.73 -12.13
N SER A 252 20.66 -18.67 -12.61
CA SER A 252 21.61 -18.45 -13.70
C SER A 252 21.04 -18.73 -15.10
N GLU A 253 19.82 -19.28 -15.18
CA GLU A 253 19.20 -19.69 -16.44
C GLU A 253 18.23 -18.63 -16.96
N ASN A 254 18.24 -18.36 -18.26
CA ASN A 254 17.31 -17.43 -18.88
C ASN A 254 16.01 -18.14 -19.29
N ASN A 255 15.26 -18.63 -18.30
CA ASN A 255 13.98 -19.31 -18.50
C ASN A 255 12.78 -18.43 -18.08
N GLN A 256 11.55 -18.90 -18.36
CA GLN A 256 10.33 -18.13 -18.08
C GLN A 256 10.14 -17.78 -16.59
N TYR A 257 10.54 -18.66 -15.67
CA TYR A 257 10.45 -18.40 -14.22
C TYR A 257 11.43 -17.32 -13.78
N SER A 258 12.62 -17.36 -14.36
CA SER A 258 13.68 -16.37 -14.12
C SER A 258 13.32 -15.00 -14.68
N ASN A 259 12.76 -14.97 -15.90
CA ASN A 259 12.28 -13.74 -16.53
C ASN A 259 11.15 -13.11 -15.70
N TRP A 260 10.20 -13.93 -15.25
CA TRP A 260 9.12 -13.48 -14.38
C TRP A 260 9.64 -12.86 -13.08
N THR A 261 10.62 -13.50 -12.44
CA THR A 261 11.22 -13.00 -11.19
C THR A 261 11.91 -11.65 -11.41
N ALA A 262 12.76 -11.57 -12.44
CA ALA A 262 13.48 -10.33 -12.78
C ALA A 262 12.51 -9.19 -13.15
N ALA A 263 11.47 -9.49 -13.95
CA ALA A 263 10.47 -8.54 -14.36
C ALA A 263 9.68 -7.99 -13.16
N ARG A 264 9.26 -8.86 -12.23
CA ARG A 264 8.53 -8.45 -11.03
C ARG A 264 9.34 -7.52 -10.13
N LEU A 265 10.64 -7.79 -9.96
CA LEU A 265 11.53 -6.91 -9.19
C LEU A 265 11.78 -5.58 -9.92
N TRP A 266 12.04 -5.62 -11.23
CA TRP A 266 12.24 -4.41 -12.03
C TRP A 266 11.01 -3.50 -12.08
N ALA A 267 9.80 -4.06 -12.12
CA ALA A 267 8.56 -3.28 -12.03
C ALA A 267 8.52 -2.45 -10.73
N THR A 268 8.88 -3.06 -9.59
CA THR A 268 8.98 -2.35 -8.32
C THR A 268 10.09 -1.28 -8.34
N ILE A 269 11.24 -1.56 -8.96
CA ILE A 269 12.33 -0.57 -9.09
C ILE A 269 11.92 0.61 -9.97
N ALA A 270 11.23 0.37 -11.09
CA ALA A 270 10.72 1.43 -11.96
C ALA A 270 9.71 2.31 -11.21
N ARG A 271 8.76 1.71 -10.49
CA ARG A 271 7.83 2.44 -9.61
C ARG A 271 8.54 3.23 -8.52
N HIS A 272 9.59 2.66 -7.90
CA HIS A 272 10.41 3.38 -6.92
C HIS A 272 11.14 4.58 -7.52
N ARG A 273 11.74 4.43 -8.71
CA ARG A 273 12.41 5.51 -9.43
C ARG A 273 11.44 6.64 -9.79
N TYR A 274 10.23 6.29 -10.24
CA TYR A 274 9.13 7.25 -10.40
C TYR A 274 8.84 7.98 -9.09
N ASN A 275 8.47 7.26 -8.03
CA ASN A 275 8.04 7.87 -6.78
C ASN A 275 9.11 8.74 -6.11
N THR A 276 10.39 8.48 -6.38
CA THR A 276 11.52 9.23 -5.82
C THR A 276 12.05 10.30 -6.77
N PHE A 277 11.41 10.55 -7.92
CA PHE A 277 11.89 11.51 -8.93
C PHE A 277 13.36 11.24 -9.30
N HIS A 278 13.70 9.96 -9.46
CA HIS A 278 15.09 9.54 -9.65
C HIS A 278 15.70 10.20 -10.89
N GLY A 279 16.88 10.80 -10.76
CA GLY A 279 17.54 11.49 -11.87
C GLY A 279 17.09 12.95 -12.10
N GLU A 280 16.01 13.40 -11.46
CA GLU A 280 15.60 14.80 -11.48
C GLU A 280 16.41 15.65 -10.50
N ASP A 281 16.50 16.97 -10.74
CA ASP A 281 17.15 17.92 -9.82
C ASP A 281 16.52 17.95 -8.41
N TYR A 282 15.26 17.53 -8.31
CA TYR A 282 14.47 17.47 -7.08
C TYR A 282 14.24 16.03 -6.60
N ALA A 283 15.13 15.09 -6.96
CA ALA A 283 15.09 13.71 -6.51
C ALA A 283 14.93 13.58 -4.98
N ARG A 284 14.01 12.70 -4.55
CA ARG A 284 13.84 12.31 -3.15
C ARG A 284 14.95 11.34 -2.74
N ILE A 285 15.95 11.87 -2.05
CA ILE A 285 17.10 11.12 -1.53
C ILE A 285 16.91 10.64 -0.08
N SER A 286 15.89 11.16 0.61
CA SER A 286 15.56 10.78 1.98
C SER A 286 14.05 10.68 2.14
N ARG A 287 13.57 9.69 2.91
CA ARG A 287 12.13 9.40 3.08
C ARG A 287 11.34 10.61 3.60
N ASP A 288 11.96 11.41 4.46
CA ASP A 288 11.35 12.56 5.13
C ASP A 288 11.18 13.81 4.23
N GLN A 289 11.70 13.79 3.01
CA GLN A 289 11.62 14.91 2.08
C GLN A 289 10.28 14.96 1.36
N LYS A 290 9.55 16.06 1.60
CA LYS A 290 8.37 16.46 0.82
C LYS A 290 8.77 17.06 -0.52
N ARG A 291 8.04 16.71 -1.57
CA ARG A 291 8.20 17.15 -2.96
C ARG A 291 6.95 17.81 -3.50
N TYR A 292 5.79 17.52 -2.92
CA TYR A 292 4.57 18.25 -3.22
C TYR A 292 4.31 19.36 -2.20
N ASP A 293 3.78 20.48 -2.70
CA ASP A 293 3.30 21.56 -1.86
C ASP A 293 1.92 21.19 -1.31
N LYS A 294 1.90 20.52 -0.15
CA LYS A 294 0.67 20.20 0.59
C LYS A 294 0.34 21.33 1.57
N PRO A 295 -0.94 21.76 1.66
CA PRO A 295 -1.34 22.79 2.61
C PRO A 295 -1.05 22.33 4.04
N THR A 296 -0.56 23.26 4.87
CA THR A 296 -0.29 22.95 6.29
C THR A 296 -1.60 22.63 7.02
N PRO A 297 -1.66 21.52 7.78
CA PRO A 297 -2.85 21.18 8.57
C PRO A 297 -3.27 22.32 9.51
N GLN A 298 -4.56 22.64 9.51
CA GLN A 298 -5.13 23.63 10.41
C GLN A 298 -5.38 23.03 11.80
N ARG A 299 -5.32 23.87 12.84
CA ARG A 299 -5.69 23.51 14.22
C ARG A 299 -6.90 24.32 14.68
N THR A 300 -7.86 23.65 15.29
CA THR A 300 -9.04 24.30 15.89
C THR A 300 -8.89 24.38 17.41
N GLY A 301 -9.55 25.35 18.06
CA GLY A 301 -9.50 25.47 19.52
C GLY A 301 -9.98 24.21 20.27
N ALA A 302 -10.92 23.45 19.70
CA ALA A 302 -11.34 22.16 20.26
C ALA A 302 -10.22 21.11 20.22
N MET A 303 -9.42 21.08 19.15
CA MET A 303 -8.24 20.19 19.04
C MET A 303 -7.14 20.61 20.00
N GLU A 304 -6.96 21.91 20.26
CA GLU A 304 -6.01 22.39 21.26
C GLU A 304 -6.41 21.94 22.67
N ILE A 305 -7.69 22.09 23.04
CA ILE A 305 -8.22 21.59 24.32
C ILE A 305 -8.04 20.07 24.41
N GLY A 306 -8.37 19.34 23.35
CA GLY A 306 -8.18 17.89 23.28
C GLY A 306 -6.72 17.48 23.44
N THR A 307 -5.80 18.23 22.84
CA THR A 307 -4.36 18.00 22.95
C THR A 307 -3.87 18.20 24.39
N VAL A 308 -4.34 19.25 25.08
CA VAL A 308 -4.02 19.49 26.49
C VAL A 308 -4.59 18.37 27.37
N LEU A 309 -5.86 17.97 27.16
CA LEU A 309 -6.48 16.86 27.89
C LEU A 309 -5.80 15.52 27.64
N LEU A 310 -5.19 15.33 26.47
CA LEU A 310 -4.44 14.12 26.11
C LEU A 310 -2.93 14.28 26.33
N PHE A 311 -2.52 15.19 27.21
CA PHE A 311 -1.12 15.36 27.65
C PHE A 311 -0.13 15.59 26.50
N ASN A 312 -0.56 16.31 25.46
CA ASN A 312 0.21 16.60 24.25
C ASN A 312 0.62 15.37 23.40
N MET A 313 0.14 14.16 23.74
CA MET A 313 0.40 12.94 22.97
C MET A 313 -0.10 13.01 21.51
N PRO A 314 -1.27 13.63 21.19
CA PRO A 314 -1.77 13.70 19.82
C PRO A 314 -0.86 14.45 18.85
N VAL A 315 -0.08 15.44 19.33
CA VAL A 315 0.86 16.18 18.45
C VAL A 315 1.93 15.25 17.94
N ARG A 316 2.60 14.53 18.85
CA ARG A 316 3.62 13.54 18.50
C ARG A 316 3.03 12.42 17.62
N ARG A 317 1.82 11.94 17.94
CA ARG A 317 1.18 10.88 17.15
C ARG A 317 0.83 11.34 15.72
N ALA A 318 0.42 12.59 15.55
CA ALA A 318 0.18 13.16 14.23
C ALA A 318 1.47 13.28 13.42
N GLU A 319 2.57 13.70 14.04
CA GLU A 319 3.90 13.75 13.42
C GLU A 319 4.39 12.36 13.00
N GLU A 320 4.20 11.34 13.85
CA GLU A 320 4.52 9.94 13.51
C GLU A 320 3.73 9.45 12.30
N LEU A 321 2.43 9.78 12.21
CA LEU A 321 1.59 9.43 11.06
C LEU A 321 1.98 10.22 9.79
N ASP A 322 2.28 11.52 9.91
CA ASP A 322 2.77 12.34 8.80
C ASP A 322 4.06 11.76 8.20
N GLN A 323 4.99 11.28 9.05
CA GLN A 323 6.25 10.67 8.60
C GLN A 323 6.07 9.31 7.91
N LEU A 324 4.94 8.63 8.13
CA LEU A 324 4.60 7.37 7.47
C LEU A 324 3.95 7.58 6.10
N PHE A 325 3.43 8.79 5.83
CA PHE A 325 2.62 9.09 4.66
C PHE A 325 3.01 10.40 3.98
N ILE A 326 4.27 10.49 3.57
CA ILE A 326 4.81 11.69 2.93
C ILE A 326 4.42 11.66 1.45
N ASP A 327 3.83 12.73 0.91
CA ASP A 327 3.50 12.83 -0.52
C ASP A 327 2.67 11.65 -1.06
N ASP A 328 1.73 11.14 -0.26
CA ASP A 328 0.82 10.05 -0.60
C ASP A 328 1.50 8.68 -0.78
N ILE A 329 2.66 8.53 -0.15
CA ILE A 329 3.54 7.38 -0.23
C ILE A 329 3.64 6.72 1.14
N ALA A 330 3.35 5.42 1.18
CA ALA A 330 3.57 4.58 2.35
C ALA A 330 4.63 3.50 2.10
N PHE A 331 5.52 3.34 3.07
CA PHE A 331 6.49 2.26 3.11
C PHE A 331 5.97 1.13 3.99
N GLY A 332 5.77 -0.06 3.40
CA GLY A 332 5.18 -1.20 4.10
C GLY A 332 5.93 -1.57 5.38
N MET A 333 7.26 -1.57 5.36
CA MET A 333 8.09 -1.84 6.54
C MET A 333 7.78 -0.91 7.72
N HIS A 334 7.83 0.40 7.49
CA HIS A 334 7.62 1.40 8.55
C HIS A 334 6.20 1.39 9.08
N TRP A 335 5.21 1.16 8.20
CA TRP A 335 3.83 0.97 8.63
C TRP A 335 3.69 -0.25 9.54
N ARG A 336 4.24 -1.41 9.17
CA ARG A 336 4.15 -2.64 9.97
C ARG A 336 4.77 -2.45 11.36
N GLU A 337 5.92 -1.78 11.44
CA GLU A 337 6.57 -1.43 12.71
C GLU A 337 5.68 -0.52 13.57
N PHE A 338 5.12 0.54 12.99
CA PHE A 338 4.20 1.44 13.67
C PHE A 338 2.93 0.73 14.15
N ALA A 339 2.31 -0.08 13.29
CA ALA A 339 1.09 -0.82 13.59
C ALA A 339 1.31 -1.83 14.72
N ALA A 340 2.44 -2.54 14.72
CA ALA A 340 2.82 -3.43 15.81
C ALA A 340 3.02 -2.66 17.13
N ALA A 341 3.69 -1.51 17.07
CA ALA A 341 3.93 -0.67 18.24
C ALA A 341 2.62 -0.11 18.84
N ILE A 342 1.70 0.38 18.01
CA ILE A 342 0.45 0.97 18.48
C ILE A 342 -0.53 -0.10 19.02
N LEU A 343 -0.58 -1.27 18.39
CA LEU A 343 -1.37 -2.40 18.89
C LEU A 343 -0.88 -2.86 20.28
N LYS A 344 0.45 -2.93 20.45
CA LYS A 344 1.06 -3.24 21.75
C LYS A 344 0.74 -2.16 22.79
N GLU A 345 0.82 -0.88 22.43
CA GLU A 345 0.49 0.21 23.34
C GLU A 345 -0.97 0.14 23.83
N TRP A 346 -1.92 -0.13 22.93
CA TRP A 346 -3.32 -0.28 23.31
C TRP A 346 -3.56 -1.52 24.19
N HIS A 347 -2.86 -2.62 23.92
CA HIS A 347 -2.88 -3.82 24.76
C HIS A 347 -2.36 -3.53 26.18
N ASP A 348 -1.19 -2.89 26.30
CA ASP A 348 -0.60 -2.53 27.60
C ASP A 348 -1.50 -1.54 28.37
N THR A 349 -2.10 -0.58 27.65
CA THR A 349 -3.08 0.36 28.20
C THR A 349 -4.33 -0.36 28.71
N SER A 350 -4.81 -1.38 27.99
CA SER A 350 -5.94 -2.22 28.40
C SER A 350 -5.64 -2.96 29.72
N MET A 351 -4.43 -3.53 29.85
CA MET A 351 -3.99 -4.18 31.08
C MET A 351 -3.97 -3.23 32.28
N LEU A 352 -3.46 -2.00 32.09
CA LEU A 352 -3.48 -0.98 33.12
C LEU A 352 -4.91 -0.55 33.49
N ALA A 353 -5.77 -0.35 32.48
CA ALA A 353 -7.17 0.01 32.69
C ALA A 353 -7.94 -1.05 33.49
N MET A 354 -7.68 -2.34 33.22
CA MET A 354 -8.25 -3.44 34.02
C MET A 354 -7.79 -3.38 35.47
N GLY A 355 -6.50 -3.18 35.72
CA GLY A 355 -5.95 -3.04 37.08
C GLY A 355 -6.58 -1.87 37.83
N LEU A 356 -6.73 -0.71 37.18
CA LEU A 356 -7.39 0.46 37.76
C LEU A 356 -8.88 0.21 38.01
N THR A 357 -9.56 -0.51 37.13
CA THR A 357 -10.97 -0.87 37.34
C THR A 357 -11.13 -1.72 38.60
N ILE A 358 -10.26 -2.72 38.80
CA ILE A 358 -10.24 -3.55 40.02
C ILE A 358 -9.95 -2.67 41.25
N ALA A 359 -8.95 -1.79 41.17
CA ALA A 359 -8.60 -0.89 42.27
C ALA A 359 -9.76 0.06 42.66
N ASN A 360 -10.49 0.60 41.66
CA ASN A 360 -11.66 1.43 41.89
C ASN A 360 -12.78 0.64 42.59
N VAL A 361 -13.05 -0.59 42.17
CA VAL A 361 -14.07 -1.45 42.81
C VAL A 361 -13.70 -1.75 44.27
N VAL A 362 -12.44 -2.11 44.54
CA VAL A 362 -11.97 -2.40 45.91
C VAL A 362 -12.05 -1.15 46.79
N SER A 363 -11.65 0.01 46.27
CA SER A 363 -11.64 1.27 47.03
C SER A 363 -13.05 1.77 47.35
N ALA A 364 -14.02 1.51 46.47
CA ALA A 364 -15.42 1.86 46.67
C ALA A 364 -16.09 1.11 47.83
N LEU A 365 -15.51 0.00 48.32
CA LEU A 365 -16.01 -0.74 49.48
C LEU A 365 -15.70 -0.05 50.82
N ARG A 366 -14.91 1.02 50.82
CA ARG A 366 -14.52 1.76 52.03
C ARG A 366 -15.48 2.94 52.26
N PRO A 367 -15.64 3.41 53.52
CA PRO A 367 -16.36 4.64 53.79
C PRO A 367 -15.71 5.81 53.06
N THR A 368 -16.52 6.60 52.33
CA THR A 368 -16.06 7.74 51.53
C THR A 368 -16.76 9.03 51.95
N ASN A 369 -16.10 10.16 51.71
CA ASN A 369 -16.73 11.48 51.75
C ASN A 369 -17.16 11.89 50.32
N PHE A 370 -17.92 12.99 50.19
CA PHE A 370 -18.43 13.47 48.89
C PHE A 370 -17.34 13.70 47.83
N ILE A 371 -16.19 14.27 48.22
CA ILE A 371 -15.07 14.56 47.31
C ILE A 371 -14.46 13.24 46.81
N SER A 372 -14.20 12.32 47.74
CA SER A 372 -13.67 11.00 47.46
C SER A 372 -14.61 10.21 46.54
N ALA A 373 -15.92 10.20 46.83
CA ALA A 373 -16.90 9.51 45.99
C ALA A 373 -16.90 10.08 44.55
N SER A 374 -16.88 11.41 44.40
CA SER A 374 -16.84 12.06 43.09
C SER A 374 -15.60 11.67 42.27
N PHE A 375 -14.41 11.76 42.88
CA PHE A 375 -13.16 11.37 42.21
C PHE A 375 -13.10 9.87 41.91
N GLY A 376 -13.61 9.02 42.81
CA GLY A 376 -13.70 7.57 42.58
C GLY A 376 -14.59 7.23 41.40
N SER A 377 -15.75 7.88 41.27
CA SER A 377 -16.65 7.69 40.12
C SER A 377 -16.02 8.15 38.80
N MET A 378 -15.38 9.33 38.77
CA MET A 378 -14.69 9.82 37.57
C MET A 378 -13.57 8.86 37.15
N SER A 379 -12.77 8.41 38.12
CA SER A 379 -11.71 7.42 37.91
C SER A 379 -12.24 6.11 37.31
N ALA A 380 -13.34 5.58 37.85
CA ALA A 380 -13.95 4.34 37.36
C ALA A 380 -14.49 4.47 35.93
N ILE A 381 -15.21 5.57 35.63
CA ILE A 381 -15.73 5.84 34.28
C ILE A 381 -14.60 5.94 33.27
N LEU A 382 -13.52 6.64 33.61
CA LEU A 382 -12.36 6.80 32.73
C LEU A 382 -11.57 5.50 32.56
N ALA A 383 -11.43 4.68 33.60
CA ALA A 383 -10.81 3.35 33.49
C ALA A 383 -11.60 2.45 32.53
N LEU A 384 -12.92 2.39 32.69
CA LEU A 384 -13.80 1.61 31.81
C LEU A 384 -13.81 2.16 30.38
N GLY A 385 -13.83 3.50 30.22
CA GLY A 385 -13.73 4.15 28.92
C GLY A 385 -12.41 3.85 28.22
N GLY A 386 -11.28 3.94 28.94
CA GLY A 386 -9.97 3.59 28.42
C GLY A 386 -9.87 2.11 28.01
N LEU A 387 -10.42 1.21 28.83
CA LEU A 387 -10.50 -0.22 28.53
C LEU A 387 -11.32 -0.49 27.27
N ALA A 388 -12.51 0.11 27.16
CA ALA A 388 -13.37 -0.04 25.99
C ALA A 388 -12.72 0.55 24.72
N ALA A 389 -12.12 1.75 24.82
CA ALA A 389 -11.44 2.38 23.69
C ALA A 389 -10.23 1.56 23.21
N SER A 390 -9.40 1.07 24.13
CA SER A 390 -8.29 0.15 23.80
C SER A 390 -8.80 -1.10 23.10
N ALA A 391 -9.83 -1.76 23.63
CA ALA A 391 -10.36 -2.98 23.05
C ALA A 391 -10.95 -2.76 21.63
N LEU A 392 -11.72 -1.68 21.45
CA LEU A 392 -12.30 -1.32 20.15
C LEU A 392 -11.23 -1.01 19.11
N LEU A 393 -10.20 -0.26 19.48
CA LEU A 393 -9.10 0.07 18.57
C LEU A 393 -8.26 -1.16 18.22
N SER A 394 -7.93 -2.00 19.20
CA SER A 394 -7.26 -3.29 18.95
C SER A 394 -8.06 -4.20 18.04
N GLN A 395 -9.39 -4.25 18.18
CA GLN A 395 -10.25 -5.02 17.27
C GLN A 395 -10.28 -4.40 15.87
N ARG A 396 -10.38 -3.08 15.76
CA ARG A 396 -10.44 -2.37 14.47
C ARG A 396 -9.16 -2.49 13.66
N TYR A 397 -8.02 -2.50 14.34
CA TYR A 397 -6.68 -2.63 13.74
C TYR A 397 -6.13 -4.06 13.82
N ALA A 398 -6.97 -5.06 14.07
CA ALA A 398 -6.53 -6.44 14.09
C ALA A 398 -5.92 -6.82 12.74
N GLY A 399 -4.63 -7.18 12.73
CA GLY A 399 -3.88 -7.52 11.52
C GLY A 399 -3.32 -6.32 10.73
N ALA A 400 -3.42 -5.09 11.26
CA ALA A 400 -2.84 -3.91 10.62
C ALA A 400 -1.31 -4.01 10.43
N ASP A 401 -0.64 -4.77 11.29
CA ASP A 401 0.78 -5.13 11.23
C ASP A 401 1.15 -6.02 10.03
N LYS A 402 0.15 -6.46 9.25
CA LYS A 402 0.33 -7.32 8.06
C LYS A 402 -0.08 -6.64 6.76
N PHE A 403 -0.41 -5.34 6.78
CA PHE A 403 -0.77 -4.63 5.57
C PHE A 403 0.43 -4.61 4.59
N SER A 404 0.11 -4.80 3.30
CA SER A 404 1.04 -4.47 2.23
C SER A 404 1.27 -2.96 2.17
N ALA A 405 2.29 -2.52 1.44
CA ALA A 405 2.56 -1.10 1.31
C ALA A 405 1.38 -0.37 0.62
N ALA A 406 0.76 -0.98 -0.41
CA ALA A 406 -0.45 -0.47 -1.04
C ALA A 406 -1.63 -0.34 -0.06
N ALA A 407 -1.93 -1.40 0.71
CA ALA A 407 -3.01 -1.36 1.70
C ALA A 407 -2.75 -0.32 2.80
N ALA A 408 -1.49 -0.12 3.20
CA ALA A 408 -1.10 0.92 4.15
C ALA A 408 -1.31 2.32 3.57
N ALA A 409 -0.94 2.56 2.31
CA ALA A 409 -1.14 3.83 1.63
C ALA A 409 -2.63 4.18 1.51
N ASP A 410 -3.45 3.25 1.05
CA ASP A 410 -4.90 3.43 0.96
C ASP A 410 -5.52 3.71 2.34
N HIS A 411 -5.08 2.97 3.36
CA HIS A 411 -5.55 3.17 4.73
C HIS A 411 -5.16 4.54 5.29
N LEU A 412 -3.91 4.99 5.09
CA LEU A 412 -3.44 6.30 5.54
C LEU A 412 -4.15 7.44 4.79
N ALA A 413 -4.38 7.30 3.49
CA ALA A 413 -5.14 8.27 2.72
C ALA A 413 -6.57 8.44 3.24
N LEU A 414 -7.23 7.33 3.64
CA LEU A 414 -8.55 7.37 4.26
C LEU A 414 -8.55 8.04 5.65
N LEU A 415 -7.40 8.05 6.32
CA LEU A 415 -7.23 8.68 7.63
C LEU A 415 -6.73 10.13 7.55
N GLU A 416 -6.19 10.59 6.43
CA GLU A 416 -5.72 11.96 6.27
C GLU A 416 -6.93 12.88 5.99
N HIS A 417 -7.21 13.81 6.90
CA HIS A 417 -8.28 14.77 6.68
C HIS A 417 -7.78 15.96 5.83
N PRO A 418 -8.49 16.38 4.77
CA PRO A 418 -8.02 17.44 3.86
C PRO A 418 -7.61 18.75 4.55
N THR A 419 -8.31 19.12 5.64
CA THR A 419 -8.05 20.35 6.41
C THR A 419 -7.19 20.14 7.65
N PHE A 420 -7.22 18.95 8.25
CA PHE A 420 -6.69 18.72 9.62
C PHE A 420 -5.54 17.70 9.63
N GLY A 421 -5.16 17.17 8.48
CA GLY A 421 -4.19 16.08 8.35
C GLY A 421 -4.57 14.91 9.27
N PHE A 422 -3.57 14.32 9.91
CA PHE A 422 -3.75 13.24 10.88
C PHE A 422 -4.14 13.69 12.30
N GLY A 423 -4.37 14.98 12.54
CA GLY A 423 -4.62 15.49 13.90
C GLY A 423 -5.82 14.85 14.61
N HIS A 424 -6.89 14.56 13.87
CA HIS A 424 -8.09 13.94 14.42
C HIS A 424 -7.89 12.47 14.78
N ILE A 425 -7.29 11.68 13.87
CA ILE A 425 -7.02 10.27 14.13
C ILE A 425 -5.96 10.10 15.22
N ALA A 426 -4.99 11.01 15.30
CA ALA A 426 -4.00 11.03 16.37
C ALA A 426 -4.65 11.20 17.76
N MET A 427 -5.67 12.06 17.89
CA MET A 427 -6.45 12.16 19.14
C MET A 427 -7.16 10.85 19.48
N ILE A 428 -7.78 10.19 18.50
CA ILE A 428 -8.46 8.90 18.68
C ILE A 428 -7.46 7.84 19.14
N HIS A 429 -6.30 7.74 18.49
CA HIS A 429 -5.23 6.80 18.83
C HIS A 429 -4.69 7.01 20.25
N CYS A 430 -4.64 8.26 20.74
CA CYS A 430 -4.17 8.58 22.09
C CYS A 430 -5.26 8.54 23.17
N MET A 431 -6.54 8.42 22.79
CA MET A 431 -7.69 8.46 23.71
C MET A 431 -7.63 7.40 24.82
N PRO A 432 -7.32 6.11 24.56
CA PRO A 432 -7.31 5.10 25.61
C PRO A 432 -6.32 5.44 26.73
N ARG A 433 -5.11 5.84 26.34
CA ARG A 433 -4.03 6.18 27.27
C ARG A 433 -4.33 7.45 28.06
N GLY A 434 -4.88 8.47 27.39
CA GLY A 434 -5.31 9.70 28.05
C GLY A 434 -6.37 9.44 29.14
N MET A 435 -7.37 8.61 28.85
CA MET A 435 -8.39 8.22 29.83
C MET A 435 -7.79 7.47 31.02
N VAL A 436 -6.90 6.51 30.79
CA VAL A 436 -6.20 5.77 31.84
C VAL A 436 -5.36 6.70 32.71
N PHE A 437 -4.69 7.70 32.13
CA PHE A 437 -3.90 8.68 32.89
C PHE A 437 -4.78 9.54 33.80
N TRP A 438 -5.90 10.05 33.29
CA TRP A 438 -6.87 10.76 34.14
C TRP A 438 -7.46 9.86 35.22
N SER A 439 -7.75 8.59 34.92
CA SER A 439 -8.21 7.62 35.92
C SER A 439 -7.20 7.46 37.06
N MET A 440 -5.90 7.34 36.76
CA MET A 440 -4.86 7.30 37.79
C MET A 440 -4.84 8.56 38.67
N ILE A 441 -4.94 9.74 38.07
CA ILE A 441 -4.95 11.02 38.80
C ILE A 441 -6.16 11.11 39.73
N PHE A 442 -7.36 10.79 39.23
CA PHE A 442 -8.58 10.80 40.04
C PHE A 442 -8.59 9.70 41.11
N LEU A 443 -8.05 8.51 40.83
CA LEU A 443 -7.89 7.45 41.82
C LEU A 443 -6.94 7.89 42.94
N ALA A 444 -5.81 8.52 42.62
CA ALA A 444 -4.90 9.07 43.61
C ALA A 444 -5.58 10.11 44.50
N GLY A 445 -6.38 11.01 43.92
CA GLY A 445 -7.19 11.96 44.66
C GLY A 445 -8.26 11.30 45.54
N HIS A 446 -8.93 10.25 45.03
CA HIS A 446 -9.91 9.45 45.77
C HIS A 446 -9.27 8.80 47.01
N LEU A 447 -8.11 8.16 46.83
CA LEU A 447 -7.36 7.49 47.90
C LEU A 447 -6.79 8.48 48.92
N LEU A 448 -6.32 9.65 48.48
CA LEU A 448 -5.86 10.70 49.39
C LEU A 448 -7.01 11.24 50.24
N SER A 449 -8.18 11.47 49.63
CA SER A 449 -9.37 11.98 50.33
C SER A 449 -9.95 10.96 51.31
N THR A 450 -9.99 9.67 50.96
CA THR A 450 -10.39 8.61 51.91
C THR A 450 -9.40 8.52 53.07
N PHE A 451 -8.09 8.56 52.79
CA PHE A 451 -7.04 8.51 53.82
C PHE A 451 -7.15 9.68 54.81
N VAL A 452 -7.38 10.89 54.32
CA VAL A 452 -7.60 12.09 55.15
C VAL A 452 -8.82 11.96 56.06
N THR A 453 -9.83 11.21 55.65
CA THR A 453 -11.04 10.99 56.45
C THR A 453 -10.85 9.91 57.52
N LEU A 454 -9.94 8.95 57.27
CA LEU A 454 -9.71 7.79 58.13
C LEU A 454 -8.62 7.98 59.20
N GLN A 455 -7.62 8.83 58.96
CA GLN A 455 -6.55 9.13 59.92
C GLN A 455 -6.51 10.63 60.22
N GLY A 456 -6.48 11.03 61.49
CA GLY A 456 -6.47 12.45 61.89
C GLY A 456 -5.24 13.23 61.39
N ILE A 457 -5.35 14.57 61.41
CA ILE A 457 -4.40 15.55 60.81
C ILE A 457 -2.92 15.30 61.16
N ILE A 458 -2.62 14.73 62.32
CA ILE A 458 -1.26 14.49 62.83
C ILE A 458 -0.46 13.48 61.99
N VAL A 459 -1.11 12.49 61.37
CA VAL A 459 -0.45 11.52 60.47
C VAL A 459 -0.39 12.02 59.02
N GLN A 460 -1.17 13.06 58.70
CA GLN A 460 -1.38 13.55 57.33
C GLN A 460 -0.29 14.49 56.82
N VAL A 461 0.22 15.39 57.68
CA VAL A 461 1.21 16.40 57.28
C VAL A 461 2.49 15.75 56.73
N PRO A 462 3.08 14.71 57.36
CA PRO A 462 4.27 14.05 56.83
C PRO A 462 4.01 13.31 55.51
N ALA A 463 2.84 12.67 55.37
CA ALA A 463 2.48 11.91 54.17
C ALA A 463 2.24 12.85 52.96
N MET A 464 1.53 13.96 53.15
CA MET A 464 1.33 14.97 52.11
C MET A 464 2.64 15.65 51.70
N LEU A 465 3.53 15.94 52.67
CA LEU A 465 4.86 16.47 52.38
C LEU A 465 5.72 15.46 51.59
N MET A 466 5.62 14.17 51.90
CA MET A 466 6.33 13.11 51.17
C MET A 466 5.81 12.97 49.73
N VAL A 467 4.49 13.02 49.52
CA VAL A 467 3.88 13.01 48.18
C VAL A 467 4.28 14.27 47.40
N LEU A 468 4.27 15.45 48.02
CA LEU A 468 4.71 16.69 47.37
C LEU A 468 6.19 16.66 47.04
N ALA A 469 7.04 16.14 47.93
CA ALA A 469 8.47 15.94 47.68
C ALA A 469 8.71 14.94 46.54
N PHE A 470 7.92 13.87 46.47
CA PHE A 470 7.99 12.90 45.39
C PHE A 470 7.55 13.48 44.05
N LEU A 471 6.43 14.24 44.02
CA LEU A 471 5.95 14.90 42.81
C LEU A 471 6.93 15.96 42.33
N THR A 472 7.48 16.79 43.22
CA THR A 472 8.51 17.78 42.86
C THR A 472 9.79 17.12 42.36
N ALA A 473 10.22 16.01 42.97
CA ALA A 473 11.32 15.20 42.46
C ALA A 473 11.02 14.65 41.06
N MET A 474 9.80 14.15 40.82
CA MET A 474 9.40 13.64 39.52
C MET A 474 9.33 14.72 38.44
N PHE A 475 8.78 15.90 38.75
CA PHE A 475 8.80 17.05 37.83
C PHE A 475 10.24 17.51 37.53
N LYS A 476 11.13 17.47 38.52
CA LYS A 476 12.54 17.80 38.33
C LYS A 476 13.23 16.77 37.44
N THR A 477 12.96 15.48 37.63
CA THR A 477 13.48 14.38 36.80
C THR A 477 12.94 14.46 35.37
N ASP A 478 11.64 14.72 35.18
CA ASP A 478 11.05 14.92 33.85
C ASP A 478 11.70 16.12 33.12
N ARG A 479 11.93 17.23 33.83
CA ARG A 479 12.63 18.39 33.27
C ARG A 479 14.08 18.05 32.86
N ILE A 480 14.79 17.25 33.66
CA ILE A 480 16.15 16.78 33.36
C ILE A 480 16.14 15.83 32.15
N LEU A 481 15.21 14.88 32.10
CA LEU A 481 15.07 13.93 31.00
C LEU A 481 14.74 14.64 29.68
N ARG A 482 13.89 15.67 29.71
CA ARG A 482 13.61 16.52 28.54
C ARG A 482 14.84 17.29 28.07
N SER A 483 15.62 17.86 28.99
CA SER A 483 16.87 18.55 28.61
C SER A 483 17.95 17.65 28.02
N GLY A 484 17.88 16.33 28.25
CA GLY A 484 18.80 15.34 27.67
C GLY A 484 18.36 14.79 26.32
N HIS A 485 17.15 15.10 25.84
CA HIS A 485 16.62 14.68 24.55
C HIS A 485 16.77 15.76 23.46
N ASP A 486 17.22 16.97 23.83
CA ASP A 486 17.52 18.08 22.92
C ASP A 486 19.01 18.12 22.48
N ILE A 487 19.74 17.00 22.63
CA ILE A 487 21.09 16.75 22.06
C ILE A 487 20.95 15.61 21.07
#